data_AF-A0A7J6QPC5-F1
#
_entry.id   AF-A0A7J6QPC5-F1
#
_cell.length_a   1.000
_cell.length_b   1.000
_cell.length_c   1.000
_cell.angle_alpha   90.00
_cell.angle_beta   90.00
_cell.angle_gamma   90.00
#
_symmetry.space_group_name_H-M   'P 1'
#
loop_
_entity.id
_entity.type
_entity.pdbx_description
1 polymer ?
#
loop_
_entity_poly.entity_id
_entity_poly.type
_entity_poly.pdbx_seq_one_letter_code
_entity_poly.pdbx_strand_id
1 'polypeptide(L)'
;LAMTWSLIPGIPNWRFGAYEDPGITIYLLVVGFWYFMELPIAVLAPVFFADPAGAVVGKWASANIPGFNPPWIGKKTVLGSAAVFAVAFVSLHTPTSLLPRLLVSLVIAVAEALGSSFSTKAMMTTVSLVPDVDLPVPVGVFLMALEGVFLLVLQFDKQHISNFAARKLCHAGTGLLMLCLNSKYILNRLFIYALVVVSLTMTWELTPKLPNWRFGIYGDVGITIYLLVVGFWYYMQLPVVVLAPVFFADPAGAVVGRWATRNIPEFNPPWVGSKTVLGSAAVLIIAFFTLHSPVGLLSRVLVAVIVAMVEAIGGKYDNLCITAVVLTA
;
A
#
# COMPACT_ATOMS: atom_id res chain seq x y z
N LEU A 1 -4.63 5.94 -19.84
CA LEU A 1 -4.72 4.47 -19.71
C LEU A 1 -4.90 3.79 -21.06
N ALA A 2 -6.08 3.86 -21.71
CA ALA A 2 -6.30 3.18 -23.00
C ALA A 2 -5.31 3.56 -24.11
N MET A 3 -4.94 4.85 -24.20
CA MET A 3 -3.94 5.34 -25.16
C MET A 3 -2.48 5.02 -24.76
N THR A 4 -2.19 4.83 -23.47
CA THR A 4 -0.84 4.50 -22.96
C THR A 4 -0.47 3.05 -23.25
N TRP A 5 -1.49 2.19 -23.31
CA TRP A 5 -1.37 0.74 -23.53
C TRP A 5 -1.83 0.30 -24.92
N SER A 6 -2.05 1.25 -25.85
CA SER A 6 -2.59 1.01 -27.20
C SER A 6 -3.80 0.09 -27.25
N LEU A 7 -4.67 0.18 -26.24
CA LEU A 7 -5.90 -0.62 -26.16
C LEU A 7 -6.92 -0.21 -27.23
N ILE A 8 -6.66 0.86 -27.99
CA ILE A 8 -7.52 1.34 -29.08
C ILE A 8 -6.69 1.41 -30.37
N PRO A 9 -6.93 0.51 -31.35
CA PRO A 9 -6.24 0.53 -32.63
C PRO A 9 -6.46 1.84 -33.39
N GLY A 10 -5.41 2.38 -34.01
CA GLY A 10 -5.48 3.57 -34.87
C GLY A 10 -5.37 4.93 -34.16
N ILE A 11 -5.31 4.95 -32.83
CA ILE A 11 -5.03 6.19 -32.07
C ILE A 11 -3.51 6.33 -31.86
N PRO A 12 -2.88 7.44 -32.29
CA PRO A 12 -1.44 7.64 -32.11
C PRO A 12 -1.07 7.69 -30.62
N ASN A 13 0.10 7.15 -30.30
CA ASN A 13 0.61 7.08 -28.93
C ASN A 13 0.67 8.47 -28.28
N TRP A 14 0.28 8.51 -27.02
CA TRP A 14 0.29 9.73 -26.22
C TRP A 14 1.74 10.21 -26.01
N ARG A 15 2.05 11.45 -26.41
CA ARG A 15 3.41 12.05 -26.36
C ARG A 15 4.01 12.26 -24.95
N PHE A 16 3.23 12.04 -23.89
CA PHE A 16 3.63 12.36 -22.52
C PHE A 16 4.19 11.16 -21.73
N GLY A 17 4.48 10.04 -22.39
CA GLY A 17 5.03 8.85 -21.74
C GLY A 17 5.77 7.92 -22.68
N ALA A 18 6.65 7.09 -22.10
CA ALA A 18 7.11 5.91 -22.80
C ALA A 18 5.93 4.96 -23.04
N TYR A 19 6.01 4.15 -24.11
CA TYR A 19 5.06 3.08 -24.35
C TYR A 19 5.03 2.14 -23.14
N GLU A 20 3.83 1.77 -22.67
CA GLU A 20 3.64 0.89 -21.49
C GLU A 20 4.29 1.40 -20.20
N ASP A 21 4.40 2.72 -20.01
CA ASP A 21 4.99 3.28 -18.80
C ASP A 21 4.11 2.97 -17.55
N PRO A 22 4.57 2.09 -16.63
CA PRO A 22 3.81 1.75 -15.43
C PRO A 22 3.72 2.94 -14.47
N GLY A 23 4.68 3.88 -14.52
CA GLY A 23 4.66 5.09 -13.70
C GLY A 23 3.50 6.01 -14.07
N ILE A 24 3.26 6.24 -15.36
CA ILE A 24 2.12 7.05 -15.84
C ILE A 24 0.78 6.34 -15.59
N THR A 25 0.76 5.02 -15.66
CA THR A 25 -0.41 4.21 -15.33
C THR A 25 -0.79 4.37 -13.86
N ILE A 26 0.17 4.17 -12.95
CA ILE A 26 -0.01 4.35 -11.51
C ILE A 26 -0.38 5.81 -11.21
N TYR A 27 0.28 6.76 -11.84
CA TYR A 27 -0.01 8.19 -11.74
C TYR A 27 -1.48 8.47 -12.07
N LEU A 28 -1.97 8.08 -13.25
CA LEU A 28 -3.33 8.36 -13.68
C LEU A 28 -4.37 7.65 -12.80
N LEU A 29 -4.04 6.47 -12.27
CA LEU A 29 -4.89 5.76 -11.31
C LEU A 29 -4.95 6.49 -9.97
N VAL A 30 -3.82 6.96 -9.45
CA VAL A 30 -3.76 7.74 -8.21
C VAL A 30 -4.50 9.07 -8.37
N VAL A 31 -4.28 9.81 -9.47
CA VAL A 31 -5.00 11.06 -9.75
C VAL A 31 -6.49 10.81 -9.92
N GLY A 32 -6.85 9.81 -10.72
CA GLY A 32 -8.25 9.46 -10.98
C GLY A 32 -8.96 9.05 -9.70
N PHE A 33 -8.31 8.23 -8.86
CA PHE A 33 -8.78 7.90 -7.52
C PHE A 33 -8.94 9.16 -6.66
N TRP A 34 -7.91 10.01 -6.56
CA TRP A 34 -7.95 11.21 -5.71
C TRP A 34 -9.03 12.21 -6.10
N TYR A 35 -9.16 12.46 -7.41
CA TYR A 35 -10.18 13.32 -7.99
C TYR A 35 -11.58 12.76 -7.75
N PHE A 36 -11.77 11.46 -7.97
CA PHE A 36 -13.05 10.79 -7.76
C PHE A 36 -13.46 10.74 -6.28
N MET A 37 -12.48 10.64 -5.37
CA MET A 37 -12.69 10.63 -3.93
C MET A 37 -12.88 12.05 -3.33
N GLU A 38 -12.93 13.09 -4.18
CA GLU A 38 -13.01 14.51 -3.79
C GLU A 38 -11.93 14.93 -2.77
N LEU A 39 -10.82 14.21 -2.75
CA LEU A 39 -9.72 14.52 -1.85
C LEU A 39 -9.01 15.78 -2.36
N PRO A 40 -8.50 16.66 -1.47
CA PRO A 40 -7.86 17.89 -1.91
C PRO A 40 -6.67 17.55 -2.83
N ILE A 41 -6.78 17.90 -4.12
CA ILE A 41 -5.72 17.68 -5.12
C ILE A 41 -4.41 18.35 -4.69
N ALA A 42 -4.50 19.42 -3.92
CA ALA A 42 -3.36 20.10 -3.32
C ALA A 42 -2.44 19.17 -2.49
N VAL A 43 -2.97 18.05 -1.96
CA VAL A 43 -2.18 17.04 -1.23
C VAL A 43 -1.24 16.26 -2.17
N LEU A 44 -1.61 16.13 -3.44
CA LEU A 44 -0.80 15.49 -4.47
C LEU A 44 0.15 16.47 -5.18
N ALA A 45 0.05 17.77 -4.93
CA ALA A 45 0.90 18.78 -5.56
C ALA A 45 2.42 18.49 -5.41
N PRO A 46 2.93 18.02 -4.24
CA PRO A 46 4.32 17.59 -4.14
C PRO A 46 4.68 16.49 -5.14
N VAL A 47 3.79 15.52 -5.36
CA VAL A 47 4.01 14.41 -6.29
C VAL A 47 3.95 14.89 -7.74
N PHE A 48 3.05 15.84 -8.04
CA PHE A 48 2.86 16.36 -9.40
C PHE A 48 3.98 17.25 -9.89
N PHE A 49 4.54 18.08 -9.00
CA PHE A 49 5.48 19.11 -9.40
C PHE A 49 6.93 18.74 -9.08
N ALA A 50 7.17 17.86 -8.11
CA ALA A 50 8.52 17.45 -7.71
C ALA A 50 9.33 16.88 -8.88
N ASP A 51 8.86 15.77 -9.47
CA ASP A 51 9.62 15.03 -10.47
C ASP A 51 9.84 15.85 -11.77
N PRO A 52 8.84 16.56 -12.33
CA PRO A 52 9.06 17.47 -13.45
C PRO A 52 10.05 18.60 -13.11
N ALA A 53 9.96 19.19 -11.92
CA ALA A 53 10.89 20.25 -11.51
C ALA A 53 12.31 19.71 -11.38
N GLY A 54 12.48 18.53 -10.79
CA GLY A 54 13.79 17.87 -10.68
C GLY A 54 14.40 17.56 -12.04
N ALA A 55 13.59 17.06 -12.98
CA ALA A 55 14.02 16.78 -14.34
C ALA A 55 14.41 18.06 -15.11
N VAL A 56 13.59 19.12 -15.04
CA VAL A 56 13.84 20.39 -15.74
C VAL A 56 15.07 21.09 -15.17
N VAL A 57 15.13 21.28 -13.85
CA VAL A 57 16.24 21.97 -13.18
C VAL A 57 17.53 21.18 -13.31
N GLY A 58 17.47 19.85 -13.12
CA GLY A 58 18.63 18.99 -13.28
C GLY A 58 19.20 19.05 -14.70
N LYS A 59 18.35 18.93 -15.73
CA LYS A 59 18.80 19.00 -17.13
C LYS A 59 19.35 20.38 -17.49
N TRP A 60 18.67 21.45 -17.09
CA TRP A 60 19.15 22.81 -17.34
C TRP A 60 20.50 23.05 -16.67
N ALA A 61 20.65 22.67 -15.41
CA ALA A 61 21.89 22.91 -14.67
C ALA A 61 23.05 22.07 -15.18
N SER A 62 22.81 20.82 -15.59
CA SER A 62 23.85 20.01 -16.25
C SER A 62 24.32 20.61 -17.57
N ALA A 63 23.45 21.33 -18.31
CA ALA A 63 23.82 21.98 -19.56
C ALA A 63 24.56 23.32 -19.36
N ASN A 64 24.21 24.09 -18.33
CA ASN A 64 24.68 25.47 -18.17
C ASN A 64 25.76 25.64 -17.09
N ILE A 65 25.74 24.82 -16.05
CA ILE A 65 26.65 24.92 -14.89
C ILE A 65 27.11 23.53 -14.41
N PRO A 66 27.75 22.72 -15.27
CA PRO A 66 28.04 21.31 -14.98
C PRO A 66 28.87 21.10 -13.71
N GLY A 67 29.78 22.03 -13.38
CA GLY A 67 30.59 21.95 -12.16
C GLY A 67 29.81 22.06 -10.84
N PHE A 68 28.58 22.58 -10.88
CA PHE A 68 27.70 22.77 -9.72
C PHE A 68 26.53 21.79 -9.68
N ASN A 69 26.39 20.91 -10.68
CA ASN A 69 25.30 19.95 -10.76
C ASN A 69 25.79 18.52 -10.98
N PRO A 70 26.63 17.98 -10.07
CA PRO A 70 27.09 16.62 -10.22
C PRO A 70 25.90 15.64 -10.13
N PRO A 71 25.97 14.51 -10.85
CA PRO A 71 25.11 13.37 -10.55
C PRO A 71 25.41 12.90 -9.12
N TRP A 72 24.38 12.44 -8.41
CA TRP A 72 24.56 11.92 -7.05
C TRP A 72 24.01 10.50 -6.89
N ILE A 73 22.80 10.23 -7.40
CA ILE A 73 22.19 8.89 -7.40
C ILE A 73 21.75 8.56 -8.82
N GLY A 74 22.42 7.58 -9.44
CA GLY A 74 22.15 7.19 -10.82
C GLY A 74 22.27 8.37 -11.78
N LYS A 75 21.18 8.68 -12.50
CA LYS A 75 21.10 9.82 -13.45
C LYS A 75 20.56 11.10 -12.82
N LYS A 76 20.17 11.08 -11.54
CA LYS A 76 19.61 12.23 -10.83
C LYS A 76 20.75 13.12 -10.37
N THR A 77 20.54 14.43 -10.37
CA THR A 77 21.56 15.43 -10.04
C THR A 77 21.23 16.15 -8.74
N VAL A 78 22.26 16.75 -8.12
CA VAL A 78 22.11 17.48 -6.84
C VAL A 78 21.08 18.61 -6.98
N LEU A 79 21.17 19.45 -8.01
CA LEU A 79 20.24 20.57 -8.18
C LEU A 79 18.83 20.11 -8.61
N GLY A 80 18.71 18.99 -9.32
CA GLY A 80 17.41 18.38 -9.59
C GLY A 80 16.72 17.93 -8.30
N SER A 81 17.46 17.29 -7.39
CA SER A 81 16.91 16.82 -6.12
C SER A 81 16.61 17.96 -5.14
N ALA A 82 17.41 19.04 -5.20
CA ALA A 82 17.12 20.27 -4.47
C ALA A 82 15.83 20.96 -4.99
N ALA A 83 15.58 20.92 -6.30
CA ALA A 83 14.33 21.42 -6.87
C ALA A 83 13.12 20.58 -6.44
N VAL A 84 13.24 19.25 -6.43
CA VAL A 84 12.22 18.35 -5.88
C VAL A 84 11.91 18.72 -4.43
N PHE A 85 12.94 18.89 -3.60
CA PHE A 85 12.80 19.28 -2.20
C PHE A 85 12.06 20.61 -2.06
N ALA A 86 12.51 21.66 -2.77
CA ALA A 86 11.92 22.99 -2.68
C ALA A 86 10.45 23.00 -3.13
N VAL A 87 10.14 22.29 -4.22
CA VAL A 87 8.78 22.19 -4.72
C VAL A 87 7.90 21.39 -3.76
N ALA A 88 8.36 20.26 -3.24
CA ALA A 88 7.64 19.50 -2.22
C ALA A 88 7.38 20.36 -0.98
N PHE A 89 8.39 21.11 -0.53
CA PHE A 89 8.28 21.99 0.62
C PHE A 89 7.22 23.08 0.42
N VAL A 90 7.25 23.80 -0.71
CA VAL A 90 6.29 24.87 -0.99
C VAL A 90 4.87 24.30 -1.21
N SER A 91 4.75 23.14 -1.84
CA SER A 91 3.45 22.55 -2.20
C SER A 91 2.78 21.72 -1.10
N LEU A 92 3.50 21.31 -0.06
CA LEU A 92 2.92 20.63 1.11
C LEU A 92 2.04 21.61 1.90
N HIS A 93 0.72 21.47 1.84
CA HIS A 93 -0.20 22.32 2.62
C HIS A 93 -0.31 21.88 4.08
N THR A 94 0.05 20.63 4.35
CA THR A 94 0.18 20.03 5.67
C THR A 94 1.42 19.15 5.68
N PRO A 95 2.14 19.06 6.79
CA PRO A 95 1.92 19.71 8.09
C PRO A 95 2.21 21.23 8.08
N THR A 96 1.50 22.00 8.93
CA THR A 96 1.66 23.47 9.04
C THR A 96 2.96 23.88 9.76
N SER A 97 3.49 23.00 10.61
CA SER A 97 4.75 23.20 11.31
C SER A 97 5.96 23.00 10.39
N LEU A 98 6.94 23.91 10.48
CA LEU A 98 8.13 23.96 9.62
C LEU A 98 8.93 22.65 9.60
N LEU A 99 9.21 22.06 10.77
CA LEU A 99 10.11 20.92 10.90
C LEU A 99 9.55 19.65 10.21
N PRO A 100 8.31 19.21 10.49
CA PRO A 100 7.67 18.13 9.74
C PRO A 100 7.59 18.37 8.22
N ARG A 101 7.37 19.61 7.78
CA ARG A 101 7.34 19.96 6.36
C ARG A 101 8.70 19.79 5.70
N LEU A 102 9.78 20.20 6.38
CA LEU A 102 11.16 19.95 5.94
C LEU A 102 11.46 18.46 5.83
N LEU A 103 11.07 17.67 6.83
CA LEU A 103 11.32 16.22 6.86
C LEU A 103 10.59 15.49 5.72
N VAL A 104 9.31 15.80 5.50
CA VAL A 104 8.54 15.17 4.40
C VAL A 104 9.12 15.56 3.04
N SER A 105 9.51 16.82 2.86
CA SER A 105 10.13 17.29 1.61
C SER A 105 11.47 16.61 1.34
N LEU A 106 12.28 16.40 2.38
CA LEU A 106 13.54 15.67 2.29
C LEU A 106 13.32 14.21 1.91
N VAL A 107 12.33 13.56 2.53
CA VAL A 107 11.96 12.18 2.20
C VAL A 107 11.50 12.07 0.75
N ILE A 108 10.69 13.00 0.25
CA ILE A 108 10.24 13.02 -1.15
C ILE A 108 11.44 13.17 -2.10
N ALA A 109 12.38 14.08 -1.82
CA ALA A 109 13.57 14.28 -2.64
C ALA A 109 14.51 13.06 -2.66
N VAL A 110 14.72 12.42 -1.52
CA VAL A 110 15.54 11.19 -1.45
C VAL A 110 14.83 10.03 -2.15
N ALA A 111 13.52 9.88 -1.97
CA ALA A 111 12.72 8.83 -2.59
C ALA A 111 12.71 8.92 -4.12
N GLU A 112 12.56 10.14 -4.66
CA GLU A 112 12.66 10.45 -6.08
C GLU A 112 14.05 10.10 -6.62
N ALA A 113 15.09 10.49 -5.91
CA ALA A 113 16.46 10.28 -6.35
C ALA A 113 16.84 8.79 -6.39
N LEU A 114 16.29 7.99 -5.47
CA LEU A 114 16.47 6.54 -5.42
C LEU A 114 15.69 5.78 -6.51
N GLY A 115 14.96 6.48 -7.40
CA GLY A 115 14.22 5.87 -8.50
C GLY A 115 13.08 4.96 -8.05
N SER A 116 12.65 5.13 -6.80
CA SER A 116 11.70 4.25 -6.16
C SER A 116 10.28 4.81 -6.33
N SER A 117 9.33 3.93 -6.64
CA SER A 117 7.87 4.14 -6.62
C SER A 117 7.31 4.47 -5.22
N PHE A 118 8.11 5.16 -4.42
CA PHE A 118 8.08 5.32 -2.97
C PHE A 118 7.42 6.65 -2.55
N SER A 119 6.86 7.38 -3.52
CA SER A 119 5.96 8.52 -3.32
C SER A 119 4.78 8.19 -2.38
N THR A 120 4.43 6.90 -2.24
CA THR A 120 3.43 6.39 -1.30
C THR A 120 3.79 6.53 0.19
N LYS A 121 5.08 6.54 0.58
CA LYS A 121 5.47 6.62 2.01
C LYS A 121 5.35 8.01 2.62
N ALA A 122 5.58 9.06 1.84
CA ALA A 122 5.35 10.44 2.30
C ALA A 122 3.85 10.73 2.51
N MET A 123 3.00 10.04 1.74
CA MET A 123 1.54 10.18 1.82
C MET A 123 0.95 9.52 3.08
N MET A 124 1.54 8.42 3.57
CA MET A 124 1.04 7.72 4.77
C MET A 124 1.25 8.51 6.07
N THR A 125 2.29 9.34 6.16
CA THR A 125 2.54 10.16 7.37
C THR A 125 1.48 11.25 7.58
N THR A 126 0.77 11.65 6.52
CA THR A 126 -0.37 12.59 6.62
C THR A 126 -1.65 11.87 7.06
N VAL A 127 -1.75 10.55 6.88
CA VAL A 127 -2.95 9.75 7.19
C VAL A 127 -3.12 9.49 8.70
N SER A 128 -2.05 9.54 9.49
CA SER A 128 -2.11 9.28 10.95
C SER A 128 -2.78 10.40 11.77
N LEU A 129 -3.18 11.52 11.16
CA LEU A 129 -3.96 12.59 11.79
C LEU A 129 -5.38 12.67 11.24
N VAL A 130 -5.77 11.75 10.36
CA VAL A 130 -7.05 11.83 9.67
C VAL A 130 -8.12 11.22 10.60
N PRO A 131 -9.08 12.02 11.11
CA PRO A 131 -10.26 11.47 11.78
C PRO A 131 -10.93 10.47 10.84
N ASP A 132 -11.63 9.45 11.38
CA ASP A 132 -12.43 8.50 10.58
C ASP A 132 -12.97 9.21 9.33
N VAL A 133 -12.39 8.91 8.15
CA VAL A 133 -12.74 9.68 6.95
C VAL A 133 -14.20 9.40 6.72
N ASP A 134 -15.02 10.41 6.97
CA ASP A 134 -16.44 10.30 6.77
C ASP A 134 -16.72 10.42 5.27
N LEU A 135 -16.44 9.34 4.55
CA LEU A 135 -16.64 9.29 3.12
C LEU A 135 -18.14 9.39 2.83
N PRO A 136 -18.56 10.23 1.87
CA PRO A 136 -19.93 10.27 1.41
C PRO A 136 -20.44 8.86 1.07
N VAL A 137 -21.71 8.56 1.37
CA VAL A 137 -22.33 7.25 1.07
C VAL A 137 -22.06 6.77 -0.37
N PRO A 138 -22.15 7.63 -1.43
CA PRO A 138 -21.82 7.21 -2.79
C PRO A 138 -20.39 6.68 -2.95
N VAL A 139 -19.43 7.28 -2.24
CA VAL A 139 -18.02 6.86 -2.25
C VAL A 139 -17.86 5.50 -1.57
N GLY A 140 -18.55 5.29 -0.43
CA GLY A 140 -18.59 3.97 0.22
C GLY A 140 -19.12 2.89 -0.74
N VAL A 141 -20.23 3.16 -1.45
CA VAL A 141 -20.82 2.25 -2.44
C VAL A 141 -19.85 1.96 -3.59
N PHE A 142 -19.16 2.98 -4.08
CA PHE A 142 -18.13 2.80 -5.10
C PHE A 142 -17.00 1.88 -4.62
N LEU A 143 -16.49 2.08 -3.40
CA LEU A 143 -15.45 1.23 -2.83
C LEU A 143 -15.92 -0.23 -2.66
N MET A 144 -17.17 -0.44 -2.25
CA MET A 144 -17.77 -1.78 -2.16
C MET A 144 -17.87 -2.46 -3.53
N ALA A 145 -18.26 -1.72 -4.57
CA ALA A 145 -18.30 -2.21 -5.94
C ALA A 145 -16.88 -2.52 -6.47
N LEU A 146 -15.92 -1.64 -6.17
CA LEU A 146 -14.51 -1.81 -6.52
C LEU A 146 -13.91 -3.06 -5.88
N GLU A 147 -14.19 -3.31 -4.60
CA GLU A 147 -13.79 -4.54 -3.89
C GLU A 147 -14.38 -5.78 -4.56
N GLY A 148 -15.66 -5.75 -4.93
CA GLY A 148 -16.30 -6.84 -5.68
C GLY A 148 -15.59 -7.13 -7.01
N VAL A 149 -15.33 -6.09 -7.82
CA VAL A 149 -14.61 -6.23 -9.10
C VAL A 149 -13.18 -6.72 -8.87
N PHE A 150 -12.49 -6.20 -7.85
CA PHE A 150 -11.14 -6.60 -7.50
C PHE A 150 -11.06 -8.10 -7.18
N LEU A 151 -11.95 -8.62 -6.32
CA LEU A 151 -12.00 -10.05 -6.00
C LEU A 151 -12.30 -10.92 -7.22
N LEU A 152 -13.20 -10.48 -8.12
CA LEU A 152 -13.49 -11.19 -9.36
C LEU A 152 -12.28 -11.25 -10.28
N VAL A 153 -11.54 -10.15 -10.44
CA VAL A 153 -10.29 -10.12 -11.22
C VAL A 153 -9.28 -11.11 -10.64
N LEU A 154 -9.06 -11.10 -9.32
CA LEU A 154 -8.12 -12.02 -8.67
C LEU A 154 -8.54 -13.50 -8.83
N GLN A 155 -9.84 -13.78 -8.79
CA GLN A 155 -10.38 -15.13 -8.96
C GLN A 155 -10.22 -15.66 -10.39
N PHE A 156 -10.48 -14.83 -11.40
CA PHE A 156 -10.60 -15.28 -12.79
C PHE A 156 -9.36 -15.04 -13.66
N ASP A 157 -8.51 -14.04 -13.37
CA ASP A 157 -7.32 -13.77 -14.18
C ASP A 157 -6.15 -14.71 -13.86
N LYS A 158 -6.24 -15.94 -14.38
CA LYS A 158 -5.23 -16.98 -14.22
C LYS A 158 -3.99 -16.78 -15.10
N GLN A 159 -4.08 -15.92 -16.12
CA GLN A 159 -3.03 -15.73 -17.11
C GLN A 159 -1.98 -14.75 -16.62
N HIS A 160 -2.39 -13.64 -15.99
CA HIS A 160 -1.46 -12.57 -15.63
C HIS A 160 -1.08 -12.56 -14.15
N ILE A 161 -1.97 -13.04 -13.27
CA ILE A 161 -1.75 -13.00 -11.82
C ILE A 161 -1.49 -14.42 -11.33
N SER A 162 -0.36 -14.70 -10.65
CA SER A 162 -0.09 -16.02 -10.05
C SER A 162 -0.96 -16.27 -8.81
N ASN A 163 -1.19 -17.53 -8.39
CA ASN A 163 -1.97 -17.82 -7.17
C ASN A 163 -1.38 -17.15 -5.91
N PHE A 164 -0.06 -17.10 -5.82
CA PHE A 164 0.64 -16.39 -4.75
C PHE A 164 0.37 -14.89 -4.79
N ALA A 165 0.50 -14.27 -5.97
CA ALA A 165 0.22 -12.85 -6.13
C ALA A 165 -1.25 -12.55 -5.82
N ALA A 166 -2.18 -13.35 -6.34
CA ALA A 166 -3.61 -13.20 -6.09
C ALA A 166 -3.93 -13.28 -4.58
N ARG A 167 -3.31 -14.20 -3.84
CA ARG A 167 -3.47 -14.29 -2.37
C ARG A 167 -2.98 -13.05 -1.65
N LYS A 168 -1.78 -12.58 -1.99
CA LYS A 168 -1.16 -11.46 -1.29
C LYS A 168 -1.81 -10.13 -1.68
N LEU A 169 -2.26 -10.00 -2.92
CA LEU A 169 -3.09 -8.89 -3.41
C LEU A 169 -4.48 -8.90 -2.77
N CYS A 170 -5.13 -10.06 -2.65
CA CYS A 170 -6.41 -10.15 -1.93
C CYS A 170 -6.22 -9.67 -0.49
N HIS A 171 -5.28 -10.26 0.25
CA HIS A 171 -5.03 -9.89 1.65
C HIS A 171 -4.75 -8.38 1.83
N ALA A 172 -3.78 -7.83 1.11
CA ALA A 172 -3.40 -6.42 1.24
C ALA A 172 -4.39 -5.45 0.59
N GLY A 173 -4.91 -5.78 -0.60
CA GLY A 173 -5.80 -4.93 -1.39
C GLY A 173 -7.20 -4.86 -0.78
N THR A 174 -7.77 -6.00 -0.39
CA THR A 174 -9.03 -6.04 0.37
C THR A 174 -8.87 -5.34 1.70
N GLY A 175 -7.76 -5.57 2.41
CA GLY A 175 -7.44 -4.83 3.63
C GLY A 175 -7.40 -3.31 3.41
N LEU A 176 -6.76 -2.83 2.34
CA LEU A 176 -6.73 -1.41 1.98
C LEU A 176 -8.13 -0.84 1.71
N LEU A 177 -8.95 -1.53 0.92
CA LEU A 177 -10.30 -1.08 0.60
C LEU A 177 -11.20 -1.08 1.86
N MET A 178 -11.04 -2.06 2.74
CA MET A 178 -11.72 -2.12 4.03
C MET A 178 -11.28 -1.01 5.00
N LEU A 179 -10.03 -0.54 4.94
CA LEU A 179 -9.57 0.62 5.72
C LEU A 179 -10.27 1.92 5.32
N CYS A 180 -10.71 2.02 4.06
CA CYS A 180 -11.44 3.17 3.57
C CYS A 180 -12.93 3.14 3.97
N LEU A 181 -13.46 2.03 4.48
CA LEU A 181 -14.84 1.92 4.89
C LEU A 181 -15.00 2.25 6.38
N ASN A 182 -15.99 3.09 6.71
CA ASN A 182 -16.32 3.44 8.09
C ASN A 182 -17.21 2.36 8.73
N SER A 183 -16.75 1.75 9.82
CA SER A 183 -17.45 0.67 10.54
C SER A 183 -18.72 1.14 11.26
N LYS A 184 -18.91 2.45 11.46
CA LYS A 184 -20.13 3.04 12.06
C LYS A 184 -21.31 3.03 11.09
N TYR A 185 -21.07 2.90 9.78
CA TYR A 185 -22.14 2.80 8.79
C TYR A 185 -22.67 1.39 8.62
N ILE A 186 -24.01 1.26 8.76
CA ILE A 186 -24.70 -0.03 8.65
C ILE A 186 -24.48 -0.67 7.28
N LEU A 187 -24.47 0.12 6.21
CA LEU A 187 -24.27 -0.40 4.85
C LEU A 187 -22.89 -1.05 4.70
N ASN A 188 -21.85 -0.38 5.19
CA ASN A 188 -20.48 -0.92 5.18
C ASN A 188 -20.39 -2.21 6.00
N ARG A 189 -21.01 -2.25 7.19
CA ARG A 189 -21.05 -3.48 8.00
C ARG A 189 -21.74 -4.63 7.28
N LEU A 190 -22.91 -4.39 6.68
CA LEU A 190 -23.64 -5.42 5.93
C LEU A 190 -22.82 -5.96 4.77
N PHE A 191 -22.10 -5.09 4.06
CA PHE A 191 -21.19 -5.49 2.99
C PHE A 191 -20.04 -6.36 3.50
N ILE A 192 -19.37 -5.95 4.59
CA ILE A 192 -18.29 -6.74 5.20
C ILE A 192 -18.82 -8.09 5.70
N TYR A 193 -20.00 -8.14 6.30
CA TYR A 193 -20.61 -9.41 6.71
C TYR A 193 -20.92 -10.31 5.51
N ALA A 194 -21.41 -9.74 4.41
CA ALA A 194 -21.61 -10.49 3.17
C ALA A 194 -20.28 -11.04 2.64
N LEU A 195 -19.21 -10.24 2.61
CA LEU A 195 -17.87 -10.68 2.20
C LEU A 195 -17.35 -11.81 3.11
N VAL A 196 -17.49 -11.68 4.43
CA VAL A 196 -17.08 -12.70 5.40
C VAL A 196 -17.85 -14.00 5.17
N VAL A 197 -19.18 -13.94 5.10
CA VAL A 197 -20.04 -15.12 4.92
C VAL A 197 -19.77 -15.82 3.60
N VAL A 198 -19.73 -15.08 2.49
CA VAL A 198 -19.43 -15.64 1.16
C VAL A 198 -18.04 -16.27 1.15
N SER A 199 -17.05 -15.57 1.71
CA SER A 199 -15.66 -16.06 1.68
C SER A 199 -15.45 -17.28 2.56
N LEU A 200 -16.09 -17.35 3.73
CA LEU A 200 -16.06 -18.54 4.58
C LEU A 200 -16.82 -19.70 3.94
N THR A 201 -17.97 -19.43 3.34
CA THR A 201 -18.76 -20.43 2.58
C THR A 201 -17.93 -21.07 1.48
N MET A 202 -17.18 -20.27 0.73
CA MET A 202 -16.27 -20.76 -0.31
C MET A 202 -15.01 -21.41 0.27
N THR A 203 -14.44 -20.91 1.36
CA THR A 203 -13.21 -21.49 1.96
C THR A 203 -13.46 -22.88 2.56
N TRP A 204 -14.66 -23.12 3.07
CA TRP A 204 -15.05 -24.38 3.73
C TRP A 204 -16.00 -25.24 2.88
N GLU A 205 -16.17 -24.92 1.59
CA GLU A 205 -17.04 -25.65 0.65
C GLU A 205 -18.47 -25.91 1.18
N LEU A 206 -19.04 -24.97 1.94
CA LEU A 206 -20.35 -25.17 2.58
C LEU A 206 -21.51 -25.21 1.58
N THR A 207 -21.28 -24.77 0.33
CA THR A 207 -22.26 -24.82 -0.75
C THR A 207 -21.74 -25.69 -1.89
N PRO A 208 -22.39 -26.85 -2.16
CA PRO A 208 -22.05 -27.68 -3.30
C PRO A 208 -22.13 -26.88 -4.61
N LYS A 209 -21.13 -27.01 -5.48
CA LYS A 209 -20.98 -26.34 -6.80
C LYS A 209 -20.41 -24.92 -6.81
N LEU A 210 -20.21 -24.25 -5.66
CA LEU A 210 -19.42 -23.02 -5.64
C LEU A 210 -17.92 -23.38 -5.63
N PRO A 211 -17.11 -22.85 -6.56
CA PRO A 211 -15.68 -23.13 -6.56
C PRO A 211 -15.00 -22.46 -5.36
N ASN A 212 -13.93 -23.08 -4.87
CA ASN A 212 -13.06 -22.42 -3.89
C ASN A 212 -12.46 -21.13 -4.46
N TRP A 213 -12.13 -20.21 -3.55
CA TRP A 213 -11.23 -19.12 -3.89
C TRP A 213 -9.92 -19.70 -4.39
N ARG A 214 -9.53 -19.28 -5.59
CA ARG A 214 -8.27 -19.65 -6.22
C ARG A 214 -7.05 -19.34 -5.34
N PHE A 215 -7.16 -18.29 -4.56
CA PHE A 215 -6.12 -17.79 -3.68
C PHE A 215 -6.23 -18.33 -2.23
N GLY A 216 -7.20 -19.18 -1.96
CA GLY A 216 -7.34 -19.96 -0.73
C GLY A 216 -7.09 -21.45 -0.97
N ILE A 217 -7.02 -22.20 0.13
CA ILE A 217 -7.10 -23.67 0.13
C ILE A 217 -8.34 -24.09 0.91
N TYR A 218 -8.79 -25.33 0.72
CA TYR A 218 -9.88 -25.88 1.54
C TYR A 218 -9.51 -25.79 3.03
N GLY A 219 -10.41 -25.20 3.83
CA GLY A 219 -10.20 -25.01 5.27
C GLY A 219 -9.01 -24.10 5.59
N ASP A 220 -8.76 -23.05 4.78
CA ASP A 220 -7.69 -22.09 5.03
C ASP A 220 -7.91 -21.34 6.35
N VAL A 221 -7.21 -21.80 7.39
CA VAL A 221 -7.28 -21.24 8.76
C VAL A 221 -6.85 -19.78 8.78
N GLY A 222 -5.86 -19.38 7.99
CA GLY A 222 -5.36 -18.02 7.96
C GLY A 222 -6.39 -17.03 7.41
N ILE A 223 -7.05 -17.40 6.30
CA ILE A 223 -8.19 -16.62 5.74
C ILE A 223 -9.35 -16.61 6.74
N THR A 224 -9.65 -17.75 7.35
CA THR A 224 -10.76 -17.85 8.32
C THR A 224 -10.55 -16.88 9.48
N ILE A 225 -9.39 -16.90 10.12
CA ILE A 225 -9.12 -16.01 11.26
C ILE A 225 -9.10 -14.55 10.82
N TYR A 226 -8.48 -14.24 9.68
CA TYR A 226 -8.49 -12.88 9.12
C TYR A 226 -9.92 -12.34 9.00
N LEU A 227 -10.82 -13.10 8.37
CA LEU A 227 -12.21 -12.69 8.16
C LEU A 227 -12.98 -12.57 9.48
N LEU A 228 -12.74 -13.47 10.44
CA LEU A 228 -13.37 -13.39 11.76
C LEU A 228 -12.91 -12.15 12.54
N VAL A 229 -11.61 -11.83 12.51
CA VAL A 229 -11.06 -10.61 13.12
C VAL A 229 -11.71 -9.37 12.50
N VAL A 230 -11.73 -9.27 11.17
CA VAL A 230 -12.34 -8.13 10.46
C VAL A 230 -13.83 -8.03 10.76
N GLY A 231 -14.58 -9.13 10.66
CA GLY A 231 -16.01 -9.17 10.94
C GLY A 231 -16.34 -8.76 12.38
N PHE A 232 -15.56 -9.26 13.35
CA PHE A 232 -15.68 -8.87 14.75
C PHE A 232 -15.38 -7.38 14.96
N TRP A 233 -14.36 -6.83 14.29
CA TRP A 233 -14.01 -5.41 14.39
C TRP A 233 -15.13 -4.49 13.89
N TYR A 234 -15.75 -4.86 12.77
CA TYR A 234 -16.92 -4.15 12.23
C TYR A 234 -18.16 -4.31 13.10
N TYR A 235 -18.35 -5.47 13.74
CA TYR A 235 -19.41 -5.67 14.73
C TYR A 235 -19.27 -4.74 15.93
N MET A 236 -18.06 -4.59 16.44
CA MET A 236 -17.76 -3.68 17.55
C MET A 236 -17.70 -2.21 17.14
N GLN A 237 -17.83 -1.90 15.84
CA GLN A 237 -17.75 -0.54 15.27
C GLN A 237 -16.45 0.18 15.65
N LEU A 238 -15.35 -0.57 15.74
CA LEU A 238 -14.04 -0.04 16.11
C LEU A 238 -13.36 0.61 14.90
N PRO A 239 -12.44 1.57 15.11
CA PRO A 239 -11.68 2.19 14.02
C PRO A 239 -10.86 1.13 13.27
N VAL A 240 -11.18 0.91 12.00
CA VAL A 240 -10.59 -0.17 11.18
C VAL A 240 -9.10 0.06 10.93
N VAL A 241 -8.65 1.32 10.99
CA VAL A 241 -7.24 1.72 10.87
C VAL A 241 -6.31 1.06 11.89
N VAL A 242 -6.82 0.63 13.04
CA VAL A 242 -6.06 -0.15 14.02
C VAL A 242 -5.60 -1.49 13.44
N LEU A 243 -6.35 -2.08 12.50
CA LEU A 243 -6.01 -3.35 11.86
C LEU A 243 -5.02 -3.22 10.70
N ALA A 244 -4.55 -2.02 10.35
CA ALA A 244 -3.65 -1.83 9.21
C ALA A 244 -2.39 -2.73 9.24
N PRO A 245 -1.72 -2.99 10.38
CA PRO A 245 -0.61 -3.94 10.42
C PRO A 245 -1.02 -5.36 10.01
N VAL A 246 -2.21 -5.82 10.40
CA VAL A 246 -2.74 -7.16 10.03
C VAL A 246 -2.93 -7.29 8.52
N PHE A 247 -3.27 -6.18 7.84
CA PHE A 247 -3.52 -6.18 6.41
C PHE A 247 -2.26 -6.16 5.56
N PHE A 248 -1.19 -5.52 6.04
CA PHE A 248 -0.01 -5.24 5.21
C PHE A 248 1.25 -6.00 5.62
N ALA A 249 1.39 -6.37 6.90
CA ALA A 249 2.61 -6.98 7.43
C ALA A 249 2.94 -8.33 6.76
N ASP A 250 2.06 -9.33 6.86
CA ASP A 250 2.27 -10.65 6.25
C ASP A 250 2.43 -10.57 4.72
N PRO A 251 1.60 -9.80 3.98
CA PRO A 251 1.81 -9.64 2.54
C PRO A 251 3.18 -9.09 2.17
N ALA A 252 3.65 -8.06 2.89
CA ALA A 252 4.96 -7.49 2.66
C ALA A 252 6.09 -8.48 2.97
N GLY A 253 5.99 -9.20 4.10
CA GLY A 253 6.98 -10.21 4.47
C GLY A 253 7.11 -11.32 3.44
N ALA A 254 5.99 -11.83 2.95
CA ALA A 254 5.98 -12.87 1.93
C ALA A 254 6.50 -12.37 0.57
N VAL A 255 6.11 -11.17 0.12
CA VAL A 255 6.54 -10.62 -1.17
C VAL A 255 8.03 -10.30 -1.16
N VAL A 256 8.49 -9.55 -0.15
CA VAL A 256 9.91 -9.17 -0.03
C VAL A 256 10.78 -10.40 0.21
N GLY A 257 10.37 -11.31 1.10
CA GLY A 257 11.10 -12.55 1.35
C GLY A 257 11.23 -13.39 0.08
N ARG A 258 10.14 -13.59 -0.67
CA ARG A 258 10.19 -14.37 -1.92
C ARG A 258 11.05 -13.71 -3.00
N TRP A 259 10.97 -12.39 -3.13
CA TRP A 259 11.83 -11.65 -4.06
C TRP A 259 13.30 -11.77 -3.64
N ALA A 260 13.62 -11.56 -2.37
CA ALA A 260 14.98 -11.58 -1.87
C ALA A 260 15.63 -12.97 -1.97
N THR A 261 14.89 -14.05 -1.65
CA THR A 261 15.38 -15.43 -1.84
C THR A 261 15.74 -15.73 -3.29
N ARG A 262 15.10 -15.07 -4.27
CA ARG A 262 15.40 -15.25 -5.69
C ARG A 262 16.58 -14.43 -6.18
N ASN A 263 16.75 -13.22 -5.66
CA ASN A 263 17.67 -12.23 -6.23
C ASN A 263 18.96 -12.04 -5.41
N ILE A 264 18.90 -12.24 -4.09
CA ILE A 264 19.99 -12.03 -3.13
C ILE A 264 19.96 -13.09 -2.00
N PRO A 265 19.99 -14.40 -2.34
CA PRO A 265 19.77 -15.48 -1.38
C PRO A 265 20.76 -15.48 -0.22
N GLU A 266 22.01 -15.05 -0.44
CA GLU A 266 23.06 -14.94 0.57
C GLU A 266 22.72 -13.96 1.70
N PHE A 267 21.86 -12.98 1.44
CA PHE A 267 21.37 -12.01 2.42
C PHE A 267 19.99 -12.35 2.97
N ASN A 268 19.34 -13.42 2.49
CA ASN A 268 17.99 -13.79 2.90
C ASN A 268 17.85 -15.23 3.41
N PRO A 269 18.64 -15.63 4.43
CA PRO A 269 18.52 -16.97 4.97
C PRO A 269 17.13 -17.20 5.60
N PRO A 270 16.59 -18.43 5.53
CA PRO A 270 15.46 -18.81 6.36
C PRO A 270 15.86 -18.78 7.84
N TRP A 271 14.93 -18.41 8.72
CA TRP A 271 15.20 -18.36 10.16
C TRP A 271 14.13 -19.07 11.00
N VAL A 272 12.85 -18.98 10.63
CA VAL A 272 11.75 -19.73 11.25
C VAL A 272 10.94 -20.43 10.16
N GLY A 273 11.14 -21.74 10.01
CA GLY A 273 10.51 -22.52 8.94
C GLY A 273 10.83 -21.93 7.56
N SER A 274 9.79 -21.54 6.81
CA SER A 274 9.92 -20.89 5.50
C SER A 274 10.03 -19.36 5.55
N LYS A 275 10.00 -18.75 6.75
CA LYS A 275 10.11 -17.31 6.92
C LYS A 275 11.60 -16.93 6.84
N THR A 276 11.88 -15.77 6.24
CA THR A 276 13.24 -15.33 5.89
C THR A 276 13.59 -14.00 6.55
N VAL A 277 14.87 -13.74 6.76
CA VAL A 277 15.35 -12.54 7.48
C VAL A 277 14.84 -11.24 6.84
N LEU A 278 14.97 -11.08 5.52
CA LEU A 278 14.51 -9.87 4.82
C LEU A 278 12.98 -9.81 4.71
N GLY A 279 12.30 -10.97 4.71
CA GLY A 279 10.84 -11.02 4.86
C GLY A 279 10.40 -10.44 6.22
N SER A 280 11.00 -10.90 7.31
CA SER A 280 10.65 -10.41 8.65
C SER A 280 11.10 -8.97 8.89
N ALA A 281 12.19 -8.52 8.25
CA ALA A 281 12.55 -7.10 8.21
C ALA A 281 11.47 -6.24 7.52
N ALA A 282 10.87 -6.72 6.42
CA ALA A 282 9.76 -6.04 5.78
C ALA A 282 8.51 -5.99 6.66
N VAL A 283 8.21 -7.07 7.39
CA VAL A 283 7.13 -7.11 8.40
C VAL A 283 7.34 -6.03 9.45
N LEU A 284 8.54 -5.95 10.04
CA LEU A 284 8.90 -4.93 11.04
C LEU A 284 8.68 -3.53 10.48
N ILE A 285 9.21 -3.25 9.30
CA ILE A 285 9.10 -1.92 8.66
C ILE A 285 7.64 -1.56 8.43
N ILE A 286 6.85 -2.47 7.87
CA ILE A 286 5.44 -2.20 7.57
C ILE A 286 4.61 -2.07 8.85
N ALA A 287 4.82 -2.93 9.84
CA ALA A 287 4.16 -2.82 11.14
C ALA A 287 4.47 -1.47 11.82
N PHE A 288 5.73 -1.04 11.79
CA PHE A 288 6.15 0.25 12.33
C PHE A 288 5.39 1.43 11.69
N PHE A 289 5.25 1.43 10.37
CA PHE A 289 4.60 2.52 9.64
C PHE A 289 3.06 2.46 9.71
N THR A 290 2.49 1.27 9.79
CA THR A 290 1.02 1.08 9.79
C THR A 290 0.40 1.10 11.17
N LEU A 291 1.20 1.09 12.25
CA LEU A 291 0.69 1.21 13.60
C LEU A 291 0.00 2.57 13.79
N HIS A 292 -1.31 2.55 14.01
CA HIS A 292 -2.12 3.77 14.12
C HIS A 292 -2.01 4.43 15.50
N SER A 293 -1.79 3.65 16.56
CA SER A 293 -1.84 4.14 17.95
C SER A 293 -0.82 5.28 18.19
N PRO A 294 -1.20 6.34 18.95
CA PRO A 294 -0.32 7.45 19.31
C PRO A 294 0.69 7.01 20.39
N VAL A 295 1.51 6.02 20.04
CA VAL A 295 2.58 5.51 20.88
C VAL A 295 3.88 6.25 20.59
N GLY A 296 4.71 6.42 21.63
CA GLY A 296 6.05 6.96 21.47
C GLY A 296 6.90 6.11 20.51
N LEU A 297 7.95 6.72 19.96
CA LEU A 297 8.83 6.07 18.97
C LEU A 297 9.35 4.71 19.48
N LEU A 298 9.79 4.65 20.74
CA LEU A 298 10.30 3.42 21.34
C LEU A 298 9.24 2.30 21.35
N SER A 299 8.03 2.58 21.87
CA SER A 299 6.93 1.63 21.87
C SER A 299 6.57 1.17 20.45
N ARG A 300 6.56 2.08 19.47
CA ARG A 300 6.32 1.73 18.06
C ARG A 300 7.37 0.75 17.52
N VAL A 301 8.65 0.97 17.82
CA VAL A 301 9.73 0.03 17.45
C VAL A 301 9.53 -1.31 18.14
N LEU A 302 9.26 -1.33 19.45
CA LEU A 302 9.08 -2.56 20.22
C LEU A 302 7.89 -3.37 19.68
N VAL A 303 6.76 -2.73 19.44
CA VAL A 303 5.56 -3.37 18.88
C VAL A 303 5.85 -3.94 17.50
N ALA A 304 6.54 -3.19 16.63
CA ALA A 304 6.92 -3.68 15.30
C ALA A 304 7.88 -4.88 15.35
N VAL A 305 8.82 -4.90 16.29
CA VAL A 305 9.71 -6.05 16.54
C VAL A 305 8.88 -7.26 16.98
N ILE A 306 7.99 -7.09 17.95
CA ILE A 306 7.12 -8.18 18.44
C ILE A 306 6.23 -8.68 17.29
N VAL A 307 5.63 -7.79 16.49
CA VAL A 307 4.83 -8.15 15.31
C VAL A 307 5.64 -9.03 14.33
N ALA A 308 6.89 -8.66 14.03
CA ALA A 308 7.75 -9.46 13.15
C ALA A 308 8.11 -10.83 13.75
N MET A 309 8.32 -10.91 15.06
CA MET A 309 8.58 -12.18 15.73
C MET A 309 7.35 -13.09 15.73
N VAL A 310 6.17 -12.56 16.09
CA VAL A 310 4.96 -13.37 16.16
C VAL A 310 4.41 -13.75 14.78
N GLU A 311 4.65 -12.94 13.75
CA GLU A 311 4.36 -13.30 12.35
C GLU A 311 5.22 -14.49 11.91
N ALA A 312 6.50 -14.49 12.29
CA ALA A 312 7.41 -15.57 11.93
C ALA A 312 7.06 -16.89 12.64
N ILE A 313 6.65 -16.82 13.91
CA ILE A 313 6.35 -17.98 14.76
C ILE A 313 4.90 -18.47 14.57
N GLY A 314 3.95 -17.58 14.28
CA GLY A 314 2.51 -17.85 14.29
C GLY A 314 2.03 -18.84 13.23
N GLY A 315 2.83 -19.10 12.19
CA GLY A 315 2.51 -20.08 11.15
C GLY A 315 1.19 -19.76 10.46
N LYS A 316 0.17 -20.64 10.59
CA LYS A 316 -1.18 -20.41 10.03
C LYS A 316 -2.03 -19.41 10.84
N TYR A 317 -1.58 -19.07 12.05
CA TYR A 317 -2.25 -18.16 12.98
C TYR A 317 -1.55 -16.80 13.05
N ASP A 318 -0.63 -16.51 12.12
CA ASP A 318 0.15 -15.26 12.10
C ASP A 318 -0.72 -14.00 12.17
N ASN A 319 -1.81 -13.92 11.39
CA ASN A 319 -2.78 -12.82 11.47
C ASN A 319 -3.35 -12.63 12.87
N LEU A 320 -3.70 -13.72 13.57
CA LEU A 320 -4.23 -13.65 14.94
C LEU A 320 -3.18 -13.12 15.92
N CYS A 321 -1.95 -13.60 15.80
CA CYS A 321 -0.86 -13.19 16.66
C CYS A 321 -0.52 -11.71 16.44
N ILE A 322 -0.47 -11.25 15.19
CA ILE A 322 -0.28 -9.84 14.84
C ILE A 322 -1.42 -9.00 15.43
N THR A 323 -2.68 -9.44 15.26
CA THR A 323 -3.83 -8.77 15.86
C THR A 323 -3.65 -8.64 17.38
N ALA A 324 -3.39 -9.74 18.09
CA ALA A 324 -3.23 -9.72 19.55
C ALA A 324 -2.20 -8.69 20.01
N VAL A 325 -1.03 -8.64 19.36
CA VAL A 325 0.03 -7.68 19.69
C VAL A 325 -0.43 -6.24 19.48
N VAL A 326 -1.05 -5.95 18.32
CA VAL A 326 -1.52 -4.60 17.99
C VAL A 326 -2.63 -4.13 18.94
N LEU A 327 -3.45 -5.03 19.46
CA LEU A 327 -4.51 -4.70 20.42
C LEU A 327 -4.00 -4.41 21.83
N THR A 328 -2.85 -4.97 22.20
CA THR A 328 -2.23 -4.77 23.52
C THR A 328 -1.26 -3.59 23.56
N ALA A 329 -1.02 -2.93 22.42
CA ALA A 329 -0.02 -1.89 22.21
C ALA A 329 -0.58 -0.47 22.34
#